data_AF-A0A9D2L7Y4-F1
#
_entry.id   AF-A0A9D2L7Y4-F1
#
_cell.length_a   1.000
_cell.length_b   1.000
_cell.length_c   1.000
_cell.angle_alpha   90.00
_cell.angle_beta   90.00
_cell.angle_gamma   90.00
#
_symmetry.space_group_name_H-M   'P 1'
#
loop_
_entity.id
_entity.type
_entity.pdbx_description
1 polymer ?
#
loop_
_entity_poly.entity_id
_entity_poly.type
_entity_poly.pdbx_seq_one_letter_code
_entity_poly.pdbx_strand_id
1 'polypeptide(L)'
;MSMNQLEQRLREVLTGEGAFLKTMEPMARHTTFRIGGPALWYVAPSGEEELRKLLSLCREENLIPRILGNGSDLLVSDEGCDGLVISMTENFSYGVFEGTRLRAGAGLLLPKAASMALRKGCSGLEFASGIPGTVGGAAVMNAGAYGSEMKDVMVSMRVMDQDGRILVLKGDEMGFG
;
A
#
# COMPACT_ATOMS: atom_id res chain seq x y z
N MET A 1 -26.29 -6.85 1.36
CA MET A 1 -26.56 -5.40 1.53
C MET A 1 -26.78 -4.76 0.17
N SER A 2 -27.55 -3.67 0.04
CA SER A 2 -27.60 -2.96 -1.26
C SER A 2 -26.30 -2.18 -1.49
N MET A 3 -25.95 -1.92 -2.76
CA MET A 3 -24.72 -1.21 -3.12
C MET A 3 -24.64 0.17 -2.43
N ASN A 4 -25.76 0.88 -2.34
CA ASN A 4 -25.85 2.20 -1.70
C ASN A 4 -25.66 2.14 -0.18
N GLN A 5 -26.14 1.08 0.48
CA GLN A 5 -25.96 0.90 1.93
C GLN A 5 -24.49 0.65 2.28
N LEU A 6 -23.78 -0.16 1.49
CA LEU A 6 -22.36 -0.43 1.70
C LEU A 6 -21.51 0.83 1.46
N GLU A 7 -21.80 1.59 0.40
CA GLU A 7 -21.11 2.86 0.15
C GLU A 7 -21.26 3.82 1.33
N GLN A 8 -22.46 3.92 1.91
CA GLN A 8 -22.68 4.75 3.10
C GLN A 8 -21.81 4.29 4.28
N ARG A 9 -21.78 2.99 4.58
CA ARG A 9 -20.93 2.44 5.65
C ARG A 9 -19.44 2.71 5.42
N LEU A 10 -18.96 2.62 4.16
CA LEU A 10 -17.59 2.97 3.82
C LEU A 10 -17.29 4.45 4.11
N ARG A 11 -18.22 5.36 3.79
CA ARG A 11 -18.08 6.79 4.09
C ARG A 11 -18.08 7.08 5.60
N GLU A 12 -18.88 6.35 6.37
CA GLU A 12 -18.90 6.46 7.84
C GLU A 12 -17.59 5.99 8.49
N VAL A 13 -16.83 5.11 7.84
CA VAL A 13 -15.49 4.71 8.28
C VAL A 13 -14.45 5.78 7.95
N LEU A 14 -14.55 6.41 6.78
CA LEU A 14 -13.56 7.33 6.20
C LEU A 14 -13.84 8.78 6.59
N THR A 15 -13.48 9.15 7.82
CA THR A 15 -13.82 10.45 8.43
C THR A 15 -12.60 11.29 8.80
N GLY A 16 -11.42 10.68 8.85
CA GLY A 16 -10.16 11.35 9.16
C GLY A 16 -9.68 12.27 8.03
N GLU A 17 -8.83 13.22 8.40
CA GLU A 17 -8.23 14.15 7.44
C GLU A 17 -7.44 13.39 6.37
N GLY A 18 -7.67 13.74 5.09
CA GLY A 18 -7.05 13.06 3.95
C GLY A 18 -7.67 11.71 3.60
N ALA A 19 -8.68 11.23 4.33
CA ALA A 19 -9.44 10.05 3.92
C ALA A 19 -10.41 10.38 2.79
N PHE A 20 -10.61 9.47 1.84
CA PHE A 20 -11.62 9.65 0.81
C PHE A 20 -12.16 8.33 0.23
N LEU A 21 -13.33 8.43 -0.40
CA LEU A 21 -13.95 7.39 -1.22
C LEU A 21 -14.32 7.96 -2.59
N LYS A 22 -13.97 7.23 -3.64
CA LYS A 22 -14.43 7.44 -5.01
C LYS A 22 -15.17 6.19 -5.50
N THR A 23 -16.19 6.39 -6.31
CA THR A 23 -16.92 5.31 -6.98
C THR A 23 -16.60 5.27 -8.45
N MET A 24 -16.61 4.08 -9.05
CA MET A 24 -16.31 3.87 -10.47
C MET A 24 -15.00 4.52 -10.92
N GLU A 25 -13.97 4.49 -10.06
CA GLU A 25 -12.71 5.20 -10.29
C GLU A 25 -11.84 4.43 -11.30
N PRO A 26 -11.46 5.04 -12.44
CA PRO A 26 -10.65 4.34 -13.45
C PRO A 26 -9.27 3.96 -12.93
N MET A 27 -8.96 2.66 -12.93
CA MET A 27 -7.67 2.15 -12.48
C MET A 27 -6.50 2.55 -13.38
N ALA A 28 -6.74 2.93 -14.63
CA ALA A 28 -5.75 3.56 -15.50
C ALA A 28 -5.08 4.82 -14.92
N ARG A 29 -5.69 5.47 -13.92
CA ARG A 29 -5.09 6.59 -13.19
C ARG A 29 -4.10 6.16 -12.11
N HIS A 30 -4.15 4.89 -11.71
CA HIS A 30 -3.47 4.34 -10.53
C HIS A 30 -2.54 3.16 -10.87
N THR A 31 -2.30 2.91 -12.16
CA THR A 31 -1.33 1.92 -12.66
C THR A 31 -0.28 2.60 -13.52
N THR A 32 0.96 2.10 -13.48
CA THR A 32 2.06 2.68 -14.29
C THR A 32 1.90 2.42 -15.79
N PHE A 33 1.25 1.31 -16.15
CA PHE A 33 0.87 1.01 -17.54
C PHE A 33 -0.23 1.94 -18.07
N ARG A 34 -0.92 2.67 -17.18
CA ARG A 34 -2.04 3.56 -17.51
C ARG A 34 -3.19 2.83 -18.21
N ILE A 35 -3.46 1.62 -17.75
CA ILE A 35 -4.55 0.75 -18.21
C ILE A 35 -5.42 0.34 -17.02
N GLY A 36 -6.64 -0.10 -17.32
CA GLY A 36 -7.58 -0.60 -16.32
C GLY A 36 -8.86 0.21 -16.24
N GLY A 37 -9.97 -0.53 -16.28
CA GLY A 37 -11.32 -0.03 -16.09
C GLY A 37 -11.62 0.41 -14.65
N PRO A 38 -12.89 0.68 -14.34
CA PRO A 38 -13.29 1.25 -13.05
C PRO A 38 -13.18 0.26 -11.90
N ALA A 39 -12.66 0.72 -10.75
CA ALA A 39 -12.89 0.09 -9.46
C ALA A 39 -14.22 0.57 -8.89
N LEU A 40 -15.06 -0.35 -8.41
CA LEU A 40 -16.39 0.02 -7.87
C LEU A 40 -16.27 0.99 -6.69
N TRP A 41 -15.39 0.69 -5.75
CA TRP A 41 -14.97 1.62 -4.70
C TRP A 41 -13.44 1.72 -4.66
N TYR A 42 -12.94 2.94 -4.71
CA TYR A 42 -11.54 3.26 -4.47
C TYR A 42 -11.45 4.15 -3.24
N VAL A 43 -10.76 3.69 -2.22
CA VAL A 43 -10.66 4.40 -0.94
C VAL A 43 -9.21 4.64 -0.54
N ALA A 44 -8.98 5.71 0.21
CA ALA A 44 -7.73 5.95 0.91
C ALA A 44 -8.06 6.21 2.39
N PRO A 45 -7.65 5.33 3.31
CA PRO A 45 -7.82 5.58 4.74
C PRO A 45 -6.83 6.64 5.22
N SER A 46 -7.21 7.41 6.24
CA SER A 46 -6.34 8.39 6.91
C SER A 46 -5.29 7.74 7.82
N GLY A 47 -5.50 6.50 8.24
CA GLY A 47 -4.58 5.80 9.13
C GLY A 47 -5.00 4.38 9.50
N GLU A 48 -4.28 3.80 10.46
CA GLU A 48 -4.42 2.39 10.84
C GLU A 48 -5.81 2.04 11.38
N GLU A 49 -6.46 2.95 12.11
CA GLU A 49 -7.80 2.69 12.68
C GLU A 49 -8.86 2.54 11.58
N GLU A 50 -8.85 3.43 10.59
CA GLU A 50 -9.78 3.34 9.47
C GLU A 50 -9.47 2.14 8.58
N LEU A 51 -8.19 1.85 8.34
CA LEU A 51 -7.81 0.63 7.63
C LEU A 51 -8.35 -0.61 8.34
N ARG A 52 -8.24 -0.69 9.67
CA ARG A 52 -8.80 -1.80 10.46
C ARG A 52 -10.31 -1.92 10.30
N LYS A 53 -11.02 -0.80 10.40
CA LYS A 53 -12.49 -0.76 10.24
C LYS A 53 -12.92 -1.14 8.81
N LEU A 54 -12.18 -0.72 7.78
CA LEU A 54 -12.41 -1.12 6.40
C LEU A 54 -12.26 -2.64 6.23
N LEU A 55 -11.20 -3.24 6.80
CA LEU A 55 -11.00 -4.70 6.75
C LEU A 55 -12.12 -5.46 7.48
N SER A 56 -12.54 -4.97 8.66
CA SER A 56 -13.69 -5.53 9.39
C SER A 56 -14.96 -5.48 8.55
N LEU A 57 -15.26 -4.33 7.94
CA LEU A 57 -16.42 -4.15 7.08
C LEU A 57 -16.36 -5.08 5.86
N CYS A 58 -15.19 -5.24 5.25
CA CYS A 58 -15.00 -6.17 4.15
C CYS A 58 -15.34 -7.60 4.56
N ARG A 59 -14.88 -8.04 5.73
CA ARG A 59 -15.18 -9.37 6.26
C ARG A 59 -16.68 -9.56 6.51
N GLU A 60 -17.34 -8.59 7.14
CA GLU A 60 -18.78 -8.63 7.41
C GLU A 60 -19.61 -8.80 6.14
N GLU A 61 -19.17 -8.17 5.05
CA GLU A 61 -19.87 -8.16 3.76
C GLU A 61 -19.33 -9.20 2.76
N ASN A 62 -18.40 -10.07 3.18
CA ASN A 62 -17.70 -11.05 2.32
C ASN A 62 -17.03 -10.42 1.09
N LEU A 63 -16.48 -9.22 1.25
CA LEU A 63 -15.70 -8.52 0.24
C LEU A 63 -14.23 -8.87 0.40
N ILE A 64 -13.54 -9.10 -0.72
CA ILE A 64 -12.09 -9.27 -0.74
C ILE A 64 -11.49 -7.94 -1.16
N PRO A 65 -10.90 -7.15 -0.24
CA PRO A 65 -10.29 -5.88 -0.59
C PRO A 65 -8.98 -6.10 -1.34
N ARG A 66 -8.65 -5.19 -2.25
CA ARG A 66 -7.37 -5.14 -2.94
C ARG A 66 -6.54 -3.99 -2.37
N ILE A 67 -5.39 -4.31 -1.78
CA ILE A 67 -4.45 -3.29 -1.29
C ILE A 67 -3.59 -2.80 -2.46
N LEU A 68 -3.52 -1.48 -2.65
CA LEU A 68 -2.84 -0.85 -3.78
C LEU A 68 -1.69 0.04 -3.31
N GLY A 69 -0.50 -0.22 -3.87
CA GLY A 69 0.65 0.69 -3.85
C GLY A 69 0.63 1.64 -5.06
N ASN A 70 1.73 1.73 -5.81
CA ASN A 70 1.81 2.57 -7.01
C ASN A 70 1.23 1.91 -8.29
N GLY A 71 0.68 0.69 -8.16
CA GLY A 71 0.19 -0.09 -9.31
C GLY A 71 1.23 -0.36 -10.40
N SER A 72 2.50 -0.48 -10.02
CA SER A 72 3.61 -0.60 -10.96
C SER A 72 3.81 -1.98 -11.57
N ASP A 73 3.14 -2.98 -10.99
CA ASP A 73 3.24 -4.40 -11.38
C ASP A 73 1.84 -5.02 -11.51
N LEU A 74 0.88 -4.21 -12.00
CA LEU A 74 -0.52 -4.62 -12.14
C LEU A 74 -1.00 -4.42 -13.57
N LEU A 75 -1.60 -5.46 -14.13
CA LEU A 75 -2.40 -5.41 -15.36
C LEU A 75 -3.87 -5.50 -14.97
N VAL A 76 -4.57 -4.37 -15.01
CA VAL A 76 -5.99 -4.31 -14.67
C VAL A 76 -6.82 -4.39 -15.95
N SER A 77 -7.84 -5.25 -15.94
CA SER A 77 -8.79 -5.41 -17.08
C SER A 77 -9.50 -4.10 -17.40
N ASP A 78 -9.84 -3.87 -18.67
CA ASP A 78 -10.69 -2.74 -19.10
C ASP A 78 -12.13 -2.85 -18.56
N GLU A 79 -12.57 -4.05 -18.19
CA GLU A 79 -13.82 -4.26 -17.45
C GLU A 79 -13.75 -3.72 -16.01
N GLY A 80 -12.53 -3.44 -15.52
CA GLY A 80 -12.28 -2.91 -14.19
C GLY A 80 -12.08 -4.00 -13.16
N CYS A 81 -12.38 -3.68 -11.90
CA CYS A 81 -12.39 -4.66 -10.83
C CYS A 81 -13.60 -4.47 -9.91
N ASP A 82 -14.32 -5.57 -9.71
CA ASP A 82 -15.37 -5.62 -8.71
C ASP A 82 -14.76 -5.51 -7.30
N GLY A 83 -15.43 -4.77 -6.43
CA GLY A 83 -15.08 -4.65 -5.02
C GLY A 83 -14.31 -3.39 -4.62
N LEU A 84 -13.62 -3.48 -3.48
CA LEU A 84 -12.97 -2.36 -2.80
C LEU A 84 -11.45 -2.36 -3.06
N VAL A 85 -10.96 -1.28 -3.63
CA VAL A 85 -9.52 -0.99 -3.74
C VAL A 85 -9.14 -0.01 -2.63
N ILE A 86 -8.16 -0.39 -1.80
CA ILE A 86 -7.64 0.42 -0.70
C ILE A 86 -6.24 0.91 -1.07
N SER A 87 -6.10 2.21 -1.31
CA SER A 87 -4.83 2.83 -1.64
C SER A 87 -4.02 3.17 -0.40
N MET A 88 -2.73 2.84 -0.44
CA MET A 88 -1.75 3.18 0.58
C MET A 88 -0.94 4.43 0.20
N THR A 89 -1.01 4.93 -1.03
CA THR A 89 -0.12 6.00 -1.55
C THR A 89 -0.35 7.37 -0.93
N GLU A 90 -1.46 7.54 -0.23
CA GLU A 90 -1.86 8.80 0.39
C GLU A 90 -1.26 8.88 1.82
N ASN A 91 -2.09 8.64 2.83
CA ASN A 91 -1.74 8.89 4.24
C ASN A 91 -0.70 7.90 4.81
N PHE A 92 -0.33 6.86 4.06
CA PHE A 92 0.77 5.95 4.40
C PHE A 92 2.06 6.25 3.62
N SER A 93 2.18 7.42 2.99
CA SER A 93 3.37 7.86 2.26
C SER A 93 4.25 8.78 3.11
N TYR A 94 4.95 8.18 4.08
CA TYR A 94 5.87 8.89 4.97
C TYR A 94 7.20 8.16 5.12
N GLY A 95 8.22 8.89 5.58
CA GLY A 95 9.51 8.34 5.96
C GLY A 95 10.16 9.16 7.07
N VAL A 96 10.66 8.49 8.12
CA VAL A 96 11.30 9.11 9.27
C VAL A 96 12.58 8.35 9.61
N PHE A 97 13.68 9.07 9.85
CA PHE A 97 14.93 8.47 10.27
C PHE A 97 15.06 8.43 11.79
N GLU A 98 15.47 7.27 12.31
CA GLU A 98 15.94 7.07 13.68
C GLU A 98 17.41 6.61 13.60
N GLY A 99 18.33 7.56 13.78
CA GLY A 99 19.74 7.35 13.48
C GLY A 99 19.94 7.09 11.98
N THR A 100 20.35 5.86 11.65
CA THR A 100 20.55 5.37 10.27
C THR A 100 19.41 4.49 9.76
N ARG A 101 18.38 4.23 10.58
CA ARG A 101 17.24 3.40 10.20
C ARG A 101 16.11 4.27 9.65
N LEU A 102 15.63 3.94 8.45
CA LEU A 102 14.46 4.56 7.86
C LEU A 102 13.20 3.78 8.25
N ARG A 103 12.29 4.40 9.01
CA ARG A 103 10.91 3.93 9.16
C ARG A 103 10.08 4.54 8.04
N ALA A 104 9.60 3.72 7.11
CA ALA A 104 8.78 4.14 5.99
C ALA A 104 7.36 3.54 6.08
N GLY A 105 6.37 4.32 5.65
CA GLY A 105 5.01 3.83 5.45
C GLY A 105 4.88 3.05 4.13
N ALA A 106 3.87 2.18 4.06
CA ALA A 106 3.66 1.28 2.91
C ALA A 106 3.42 2.01 1.57
N GLY A 107 2.97 3.27 1.62
CA GLY A 107 2.74 4.12 0.46
C GLY A 107 3.95 4.88 -0.05
N LEU A 108 5.07 4.89 0.68
CA LEU A 108 6.25 5.64 0.28
C LEU A 108 6.85 5.03 -1.00
N LEU A 109 7.07 5.84 -2.03
CA LEU A 109 7.75 5.39 -3.24
C LEU A 109 9.21 4.99 -2.95
N LEU A 110 9.66 3.87 -3.50
CA LEU A 110 11.05 3.39 -3.36
C LEU A 110 12.10 4.41 -3.83
N PRO A 111 11.93 5.12 -4.97
CA PRO A 111 12.88 6.15 -5.39
C PRO A 111 12.97 7.31 -4.40
N LYS A 112 11.85 7.64 -3.73
CA LYS A 112 11.81 8.65 -2.67
C LYS A 112 12.53 8.15 -1.43
N ALA A 113 12.36 6.88 -1.04
CA ALA A 113 13.11 6.27 0.07
C ALA A 113 14.62 6.26 -0.19
N ALA A 114 15.05 5.85 -1.38
CA ALA A 114 16.45 5.89 -1.81
C ALA A 114 17.02 7.31 -1.79
N SER A 115 16.27 8.29 -2.31
CA SER A 115 16.64 9.71 -2.27
C SER A 115 16.77 10.25 -0.84
N MET A 116 15.91 9.81 0.08
CA MET A 116 15.99 10.17 1.49
C MET A 116 17.24 9.58 2.16
N ALA A 117 17.59 8.31 1.86
CA ALA A 117 18.81 7.68 2.35
C ALA A 117 20.07 8.38 1.83
N LEU A 118 20.10 8.71 0.54
CA LEU A 118 21.18 9.49 -0.07
C LEU A 118 21.40 10.81 0.67
N ARG A 119 20.34 11.61 0.90
CA ARG A 119 20.44 12.88 1.63
C ARG A 119 20.91 12.72 3.08
N LYS A 120 20.63 11.57 3.69
CA LYS A 120 21.07 11.24 5.05
C LYS A 120 22.51 10.69 5.10
N GLY A 121 23.11 10.37 3.94
CA GLY A 121 24.41 9.70 3.87
C GLY A 121 24.33 8.23 4.28
N CYS A 122 23.18 7.59 4.12
CA CYS A 122 22.98 6.16 4.39
C CYS A 122 23.02 5.36 3.09
N SER A 123 23.86 4.33 3.05
CA SER A 123 23.93 3.34 1.97
C SER A 123 22.92 2.19 2.20
N GLY A 124 22.61 1.44 1.16
CA GLY A 124 21.77 0.23 1.16
C GLY A 124 20.57 0.31 0.22
N LEU A 125 20.04 1.52 -0.06
CA LEU A 125 18.85 1.71 -0.90
C LEU A 125 19.14 2.18 -2.32
N GLU A 126 20.40 2.15 -2.76
CA GLU A 126 20.82 2.58 -4.10
C GLU A 126 20.10 1.76 -5.19
N PHE A 127 19.95 0.46 -4.98
CA PHE A 127 19.28 -0.45 -5.90
C PHE A 127 17.83 -0.05 -6.20
N ALA A 128 17.16 0.52 -5.20
CA ALA A 128 15.75 0.87 -5.26
C ALA A 128 15.46 2.20 -5.97
N SER A 129 16.50 2.97 -6.31
CA SER A 129 16.37 4.33 -6.87
C SER A 129 15.58 4.40 -8.18
N GLY A 130 15.54 3.32 -8.96
CA GLY A 130 14.81 3.22 -10.22
C GLY A 130 13.53 2.38 -10.18
N ILE A 131 13.20 1.75 -9.04
CA ILE A 131 12.07 0.83 -8.95
C ILE A 131 10.79 1.65 -8.71
N PRO A 132 9.79 1.66 -9.62
CA PRO A 132 8.63 2.56 -9.52
C PRO A 132 7.57 2.12 -8.49
N GLY A 133 7.86 1.14 -7.63
CA GLY A 133 6.94 0.63 -6.62
C GLY A 133 6.94 1.45 -5.31
N THR A 134 5.98 1.15 -4.43
CA THR A 134 6.01 1.62 -3.04
C THR A 134 6.76 0.63 -2.14
N VAL A 135 7.19 1.08 -0.96
CA VAL A 135 7.83 0.25 0.07
C VAL A 135 6.96 -0.94 0.44
N GLY A 136 5.64 -0.78 0.54
CA GLY A 136 4.71 -1.88 0.85
C GLY A 136 4.65 -2.92 -0.27
N GLY A 137 4.55 -2.50 -1.53
CA GLY A 137 4.59 -3.43 -2.66
C GLY A 137 5.94 -4.13 -2.78
N ALA A 138 7.03 -3.40 -2.56
CA ALA A 138 8.39 -3.92 -2.57
C ALA A 138 8.63 -4.99 -1.49
N ALA A 139 8.06 -4.77 -0.29
CA ALA A 139 8.10 -5.72 0.80
C ALA A 139 7.39 -7.04 0.47
N VAL A 140 6.27 -7.00 -0.26
CA VAL A 140 5.57 -8.21 -0.70
C VAL A 140 6.36 -8.95 -1.78
N MET A 141 6.99 -8.20 -2.69
CA MET A 141 7.64 -8.76 -3.88
C MET A 141 9.12 -9.13 -3.69
N ASN A 142 9.70 -8.90 -2.51
CA ASN A 142 11.15 -8.83 -2.31
C ASN A 142 11.84 -8.01 -3.43
N ALA A 143 11.33 -6.81 -3.73
CA ALA A 143 11.77 -6.09 -4.93
C ALA A 143 13.29 -5.87 -4.94
N GLY A 144 13.91 -6.07 -6.10
CA GLY A 144 15.36 -6.05 -6.24
C GLY A 144 15.81 -5.57 -7.60
N ALA A 145 17.02 -5.03 -7.63
CA ALA A 145 17.70 -4.61 -8.85
C ALA A 145 19.21 -4.53 -8.59
N TYR A 146 20.01 -4.57 -9.65
CA TYR A 146 21.47 -4.33 -9.55
C TYR A 146 22.21 -5.21 -8.51
N GLY A 147 21.70 -6.41 -8.21
CA GLY A 147 22.32 -7.36 -7.29
C GLY A 147 21.98 -7.16 -5.80
N SER A 148 21.01 -6.30 -5.46
CA SER A 148 20.48 -6.17 -4.10
C SER A 148 18.95 -6.11 -4.10
N GLU A 149 18.35 -6.52 -2.98
CA GLU A 149 16.91 -6.68 -2.82
C GLU A 149 16.43 -6.17 -1.46
N MET A 150 15.11 -6.11 -1.26
CA MET A 150 14.53 -5.65 0.01
C MET A 150 15.02 -6.46 1.21
N LYS A 151 15.22 -7.78 1.06
CA LYS A 151 15.73 -8.64 2.16
C LYS A 151 17.10 -8.23 2.68
N ASP A 152 17.93 -7.58 1.87
CA ASP A 152 19.28 -7.17 2.26
C ASP A 152 19.29 -5.97 3.22
N VAL A 153 18.19 -5.20 3.26
CA VAL A 153 18.07 -3.96 4.03
C VAL A 153 16.90 -3.94 5.02
N MET A 154 15.92 -4.83 4.87
CA MET A 154 14.73 -4.86 5.70
C MET A 154 15.05 -5.42 7.09
N VAL A 155 14.86 -4.59 8.12
CA VAL A 155 15.08 -5.00 9.52
C VAL A 155 13.83 -5.64 10.13
N SER A 156 12.66 -5.09 9.83
CA SER A 156 11.36 -5.55 10.35
C SER A 156 10.21 -4.95 9.57
N MET A 157 9.06 -5.62 9.54
CA MET A 157 7.82 -5.13 8.95
C MET A 157 6.69 -5.11 9.96
N ARG A 158 5.97 -3.98 10.06
CA ARG A 158 4.68 -3.90 10.75
C ARG A 158 3.58 -4.18 9.74
N VAL A 159 2.83 -5.26 9.95
CA VAL A 159 1.76 -5.70 9.06
C VAL A 159 0.42 -5.75 9.79
N MET A 160 -0.67 -5.61 9.05
CA MET A 160 -2.03 -5.82 9.54
C MET A 160 -2.61 -7.04 8.84
N ASP A 161 -3.09 -8.02 9.61
CA ASP A 161 -3.79 -9.17 9.04
C ASP A 161 -5.26 -8.84 8.70
N GLN A 162 -5.97 -9.81 8.14
CA GLN A 162 -7.39 -9.65 7.74
C GLN A 162 -8.34 -9.49 8.95
N ASP A 163 -7.90 -9.88 10.15
CA ASP A 163 -8.63 -9.66 11.40
C ASP A 163 -8.34 -8.27 11.99
N GLY A 164 -7.49 -7.47 11.34
CA GLY A 164 -7.11 -6.15 11.80
C GLY A 164 -6.04 -6.15 12.90
N ARG A 165 -5.42 -7.31 13.16
CA ARG A 165 -4.37 -7.46 14.17
C ARG A 165 -3.05 -6.99 13.60
N ILE A 166 -2.28 -6.27 14.43
CA ILE A 166 -0.95 -5.79 14.06
C ILE A 166 0.09 -6.80 14.51
N LEU A 167 0.95 -7.19 13.58
CA LEU A 167 2.09 -8.07 13.81
C LEU A 167 3.38 -7.35 13.42
N VAL A 168 4.48 -7.74 14.04
CA VAL A 168 5.83 -7.29 13.66
C VAL A 168 6.61 -8.51 13.20
N LEU A 169 6.93 -8.58 11.91
CA LEU A 169 7.72 -9.65 11.32
C LEU A 169 9.20 -9.27 11.29
N LYS A 170 10.10 -10.19 11.63
CA LYS A 170 11.56 -10.01 11.59
C LYS A 170 12.26 -11.26 11.07
N GLY A 171 13.46 -11.08 10.51
CA GLY A 171 14.29 -12.18 10.00
C GLY A 171 13.49 -13.10 9.08
N ASP A 172 13.53 -14.40 9.36
CA ASP A 172 12.87 -15.44 8.57
C ASP A 172 11.34 -15.34 8.57
N GLU A 173 10.72 -14.70 9.57
CA GLU A 173 9.26 -14.48 9.61
C GLU A 173 8.76 -13.61 8.45
N MET A 174 9.67 -12.86 7.82
CA MET A 174 9.36 -12.02 6.66
C MET A 174 9.16 -12.84 5.38
N GLY A 175 9.60 -14.11 5.34
CA GLY A 175 9.35 -15.02 4.23
C GLY A 175 10.00 -14.61 2.90
N PHE A 176 11.06 -13.80 2.93
CA PHE A 176 11.81 -13.45 1.72
C PHE A 176 12.51 -14.68 1.12
N GLY A 177 12.46 -14.77 -0.21
CA GLY A 177 13.16 -15.78 -1.04
C GLY A 177 14.28 -15.17 -1.86
#